data_AF-A0A8T5P2J6-F1
#
_entry.id   AF-A0A8T5P2J6-F1
#
_cell.length_a   1.000
_cell.length_b   1.000
_cell.length_c   1.000
_cell.angle_alpha   90.00
_cell.angle_beta   90.00
_cell.angle_gamma   90.00
#
_symmetry.space_group_name_H-M   'P 1'
#
loop_
_entity.id
_entity.type
_entity.pdbx_description
1 polymer ?
#
loop_
_entity_poly.entity_id
_entity_poly.type
_entity_poly.pdbx_seq_one_letter_code
_entity_poly.pdbx_strand_id
1 'polypeptide(L)'
;MPPESDSYTISAINTKNEVIDVVVIKCHHCNETVPVVGICSDCHTSYDHVKTVENPETGFIHFVYECSGCPPGKRKAQKTIKINDGNSNSNTRDDLIKNFL
;
A
#
# COMPACT_ATOMS: atom_id res chain seq x y z
N MET A 1 2.28 -18.21 19.13
CA MET A 1 2.87 -16.87 18.94
C MET A 1 2.40 -16.38 17.58
N PRO A 2 1.58 -15.33 17.48
CA PRO A 2 1.34 -14.75 16.15
C PRO A 2 2.65 -14.07 15.70
N PRO A 3 2.99 -14.10 14.40
CA PRO A 3 4.07 -13.26 13.90
C PRO A 3 3.69 -11.80 14.20
N GLU A 4 4.59 -11.07 14.84
CA GLU A 4 4.54 -9.61 14.96
C GLU A 4 4.52 -9.07 13.53
N SER A 5 3.32 -8.91 12.98
CA SER A 5 3.16 -8.36 11.65
C SER A 5 3.59 -6.90 11.77
N ASP A 6 4.72 -6.57 11.14
CA ASP A 6 5.27 -5.21 10.93
C ASP A 6 4.28 -4.33 10.15
N SER A 7 3.07 -4.23 10.67
CA SER A 7 1.97 -3.47 10.14
C SER A 7 1.72 -2.31 11.07
N TYR A 8 1.72 -1.11 10.52
CA TYR A 8 1.52 0.13 11.23
C TYR A 8 0.56 1.00 10.44
N THR A 9 -0.05 1.97 11.12
CA THR A 9 -1.00 2.87 10.48
C THR A 9 -0.29 4.16 10.12
N ILE A 10 -0.48 4.63 8.89
CA ILE A 10 -0.04 5.94 8.43
C ILE A 10 -1.26 6.80 8.11
N SER A 11 -1.12 8.11 8.31
CA SER A 11 -2.08 9.07 7.78
C SER A 11 -1.71 9.38 6.33
N ALA A 12 -2.65 9.13 5.42
CA ALA A 12 -2.51 9.38 4.00
C ALA A 12 -3.70 10.19 3.48
N ILE A 13 -3.58 10.74 2.29
CA ILE A 13 -4.61 11.49 1.59
C ILE A 13 -5.12 10.61 0.46
N ASN A 14 -6.44 10.44 0.37
CA ASN A 14 -7.07 9.73 -0.74
C ASN A 14 -7.19 10.62 -2.00
N THR A 15 -7.69 10.05 -3.09
CA THR A 15 -7.94 10.81 -4.34
C THR A 15 -9.02 11.88 -4.23
N LYS A 16 -9.78 11.91 -3.13
CA LYS A 16 -10.77 12.96 -2.79
C LYS A 16 -10.19 14.04 -1.89
N ASN A 17 -8.88 14.03 -1.65
CA ASN A 17 -8.19 14.96 -0.77
C ASN A 17 -8.57 14.85 0.72
N GLU A 18 -9.15 13.73 1.13
CA GLU A 18 -9.52 13.45 2.51
C GLU A 18 -8.37 12.72 3.21
N VAL A 19 -8.07 13.11 4.45
CA VAL A 19 -7.12 12.40 5.30
C VAL A 19 -7.75 11.11 5.78
N ILE A 20 -7.08 10.01 5.51
CA ILE A 20 -7.48 8.65 5.86
C ILE A 20 -6.35 7.95 6.60
N ASP A 21 -6.70 7.13 7.56
CA ASP A 21 -5.77 6.23 8.22
C ASP A 21 -5.65 4.93 7.39
N VAL A 22 -4.42 4.59 7.04
CA VAL A 22 -4.11 3.45 6.17
C VAL A 22 -3.17 2.52 6.90
N VAL A 23 -3.62 1.30 7.14
CA VAL A 23 -2.75 0.22 7.61
C VAL A 23 -1.85 -0.19 6.47
N VAL A 24 -0.55 -0.08 6.69
CA VAL A 24 0.50 -0.55 5.79
C VAL A 24 1.23 -1.72 6.43
N ILE A 25 1.81 -2.58 5.60
CA ILE A 25 2.64 -3.71 6.00
C ILE A 25 3.87 -3.76 5.10
N LYS A 26 4.96 -4.29 5.63
CA LYS A 26 6.15 -4.57 4.82
C LYS A 26 5.88 -5.77 3.89
N CYS A 27 5.96 -5.57 2.58
CA CYS A 27 5.83 -6.62 1.60
C CYS A 27 7.06 -7.53 1.66
N HIS A 28 6.87 -8.84 1.81
CA HIS A 28 7.98 -9.80 1.85
C HIS A 28 8.62 -10.03 0.48
N HIS A 29 7.92 -9.73 -0.62
CA HIS A 29 8.42 -9.96 -1.98
C HIS A 29 9.40 -8.87 -2.43
N CYS A 30 9.05 -7.61 -2.21
CA CYS A 30 9.85 -6.45 -2.65
C CYS A 30 10.45 -5.63 -1.51
N ASN A 31 10.20 -6.00 -0.25
CA ASN A 31 10.67 -5.31 0.96
C ASN A 31 10.12 -3.86 1.10
N GLU A 32 9.17 -3.45 0.25
CA GLU A 32 8.49 -2.15 0.28
C GLU A 32 7.37 -2.11 1.33
N THR A 33 7.07 -0.91 1.85
CA THR A 33 5.88 -0.71 2.68
C THR A 33 4.67 -0.48 1.79
N VAL A 34 3.66 -1.36 1.89
CA VAL A 34 2.48 -1.35 1.02
C VAL A 34 1.20 -1.37 1.84
N PRO A 35 0.13 -0.68 1.41
CA PRO A 35 -1.13 -0.66 2.14
C PRO A 35 -1.84 -2.02 2.11
N VAL A 36 -2.39 -2.43 3.24
CA VAL A 36 -3.19 -3.65 3.31
C VAL A 36 -4.51 -3.43 2.53
N VAL A 37 -4.77 -4.31 1.57
CA VAL A 37 -5.96 -4.29 0.69
C VAL A 37 -6.96 -5.42 0.97
N GLY A 38 -6.60 -6.35 1.87
CA GLY A 38 -7.48 -7.46 2.26
C GLY A 38 -7.45 -8.63 1.28
N ILE A 39 -8.59 -9.32 1.17
CA ILE A 39 -8.75 -10.57 0.42
C ILE A 39 -9.73 -10.33 -0.73
N CYS A 40 -9.50 -10.98 -1.88
CA CYS A 40 -10.42 -10.90 -3.02
C CYS A 40 -11.78 -11.48 -2.68
N SER A 41 -12.85 -10.71 -2.85
CA SER A 41 -14.22 -11.14 -2.53
C SER A 41 -14.75 -12.25 -3.45
N ASP A 42 -14.24 -12.38 -4.67
CA ASP A 42 -14.67 -13.39 -5.63
C ASP A 42 -14.03 -14.77 -5.34
N CYS A 43 -12.71 -14.82 -5.15
CA CYS A 43 -11.95 -16.08 -5.00
C CYS A 43 -11.43 -16.34 -3.59
N HIS A 44 -11.70 -15.44 -2.64
CA HIS A 44 -11.25 -15.51 -1.25
C HIS A 44 -9.73 -15.70 -1.07
N THR A 45 -8.95 -15.33 -2.09
CA THR A 45 -7.48 -15.41 -2.07
C THR A 45 -6.90 -14.04 -1.69
N SER A 46 -5.79 -14.06 -0.94
CA SER A 46 -5.04 -12.84 -0.63
C SER A 46 -4.60 -12.12 -1.91
N TYR A 47 -4.63 -10.80 -1.86
CA TYR A 47 -4.06 -9.97 -2.90
C TYR A 47 -2.55 -9.86 -2.71
N ASP A 48 -1.78 -10.28 -3.70
CA ASP A 48 -0.34 -10.10 -3.72
C ASP A 48 -0.01 -8.75 -4.34
N HIS A 49 0.91 -8.01 -3.71
CA HIS A 49 1.43 -6.78 -4.30
C HIS A 49 2.26 -7.13 -5.54
N VAL A 50 1.98 -6.43 -6.64
CA VAL A 50 2.62 -6.65 -7.94
C VAL A 50 3.53 -5.48 -8.30
N LYS A 51 3.05 -4.26 -8.07
CA LYS A 51 3.76 -3.05 -8.48
C LYS A 51 3.34 -1.83 -7.68
N THR A 52 4.31 -0.99 -7.36
CA THR A 52 4.10 0.38 -6.88
C THR A 52 4.43 1.37 -8.01
N VAL A 53 3.60 2.39 -8.20
CA VAL A 53 3.83 3.48 -9.16
C VAL A 53 3.59 4.80 -8.45
N GLU A 54 4.63 5.60 -8.24
CA GLU A 54 4.49 6.96 -7.75
C GLU A 54 4.31 7.94 -8.92
N ASN A 55 3.37 8.88 -8.75
CA ASN A 55 3.24 10.02 -9.64
C ASN A 55 4.04 11.21 -9.07
N PRO A 56 5.19 11.58 -9.68
CA PRO A 56 6.05 12.63 -9.15
C PRO A 56 5.41 14.03 -9.23
N GLU A 57 4.44 14.26 -10.12
CA GLU A 57 3.79 15.56 -10.27
C GLU A 57 2.78 15.82 -9.15
N THR A 58 2.13 14.77 -8.65
CA THR A 58 1.05 14.90 -7.66
C THR A 58 1.42 14.35 -6.29
N GLY A 59 2.44 13.49 -6.21
CA GLY A 59 2.87 12.78 -5.02
C GLY A 59 1.95 11.62 -4.61
N PHE A 60 1.05 11.19 -5.50
CA PHE A 60 0.20 10.01 -5.25
C PHE A 60 0.95 8.72 -5.59
N ILE A 61 0.83 7.75 -4.70
CA ILE A 61 1.42 6.42 -4.85
C ILE A 61 0.29 5.44 -5.17
N HIS A 62 0.39 4.81 -6.33
CA HIS A 62 -0.53 3.81 -6.85
C HIS A 62 0.03 2.41 -6.59
N PHE A 63 -0.60 1.68 -5.68
CA PHE A 63 -0.26 0.30 -5.37
C PHE A 63 -1.18 -0.64 -6.14
N VAL A 64 -0.59 -1.52 -6.95
CA VAL A 64 -1.29 -2.52 -7.76
C VAL A 64 -1.12 -3.89 -7.13
N TYR A 65 -2.24 -4.58 -6.98
CA TYR A 65 -2.31 -5.92 -6.41
C TYR A 65 -3.06 -6.86 -7.35
N GLU A 66 -2.67 -8.14 -7.33
CA GLU A 66 -3.35 -9.19 -8.06
C GLU A 66 -3.59 -10.41 -7.18
N CYS A 67 -4.75 -11.05 -7.33
CA CYS A 67 -5.00 -12.35 -6.70
C CYS A 67 -4.81 -13.49 -7.71
N SER A 68 -4.27 -14.62 -7.26
CA SER A 68 -4.03 -15.77 -8.15
C SER A 68 -5.30 -16.57 -8.49
N GLY A 69 -6.39 -16.38 -7.74
CA GLY A 69 -7.63 -17.16 -7.88
C GLY A 69 -8.61 -16.66 -8.93
N CYS A 70 -8.47 -15.42 -9.43
CA CYS A 70 -9.39 -14.83 -10.41
C CYS A 70 -8.79 -14.71 -11.83
N PRO A 71 -9.63 -14.67 -12.88
CA PRO A 71 -9.19 -14.37 -14.23
C PRO A 71 -8.62 -12.93 -14.31
N PRO A 72 -7.74 -12.65 -15.30
CA PRO A 72 -7.01 -11.37 -15.43
C PRO A 72 -7.85 -10.10 -15.37
N GLY A 73 -9.13 -10.15 -15.78
CA GLY A 73 -10.03 -9.01 -15.73
C GLY A 73 -10.63 -8.70 -14.35
N LYS A 74 -10.63 -9.65 -13.42
CA LYS A 74 -11.26 -9.51 -12.09
C LYS A 74 -10.28 -9.61 -10.91
N ARG A 75 -9.07 -10.08 -11.16
CA ARG A 75 -8.06 -10.27 -10.10
C ARG A 75 -7.34 -9.03 -9.63
N LYS A 76 -7.57 -7.87 -10.26
CA LYS A 76 -6.81 -6.65 -10.00
C LYS A 76 -7.46 -5.82 -8.91
N ALA A 77 -6.70 -5.50 -7.87
CA ALA A 77 -7.04 -4.47 -6.90
C ALA A 77 -6.00 -3.35 -6.96
N GLN A 78 -6.42 -2.13 -6.66
CA GLN A 78 -5.51 -1.00 -6.61
C GLN A 78 -5.88 -0.06 -5.48
N LYS A 79 -4.86 0.54 -4.86
CA LYS A 79 -5.02 1.53 -3.81
C LYS A 79 -4.12 2.72 -4.11
N THR A 80 -4.72 3.89 -4.24
CA THR A 80 -4.00 5.13 -4.51
C THR A 80 -4.09 6.03 -3.28
N ILE A 81 -2.94 6.36 -2.72
CA ILE A 81 -2.82 7.21 -1.53
C ILE A 81 -1.63 8.14 -1.68
N LYS A 82 -1.69 9.29 -1.03
CA LYS A 82 -0.57 10.24 -0.92
C LYS A 82 -0.21 10.38 0.54
N ILE A 83 1.05 10.21 0.92
CA ILE A 83 1.44 10.29 2.33
C ILE A 83 1.15 11.71 2.87
N ASN A 84 0.38 11.82 3.95
CA ASN A 84 0.07 13.11 4.58
C ASN A 84 1.12 13.43 5.65
N ASP A 85 2.06 14.30 5.32
CA ASP A 85 3.21 14.64 6.17
C ASP A 85 2.86 15.54 7.37
N GLY A 86 1.58 15.91 7.55
CA GLY A 86 1.16 17.00 8.42
C GLY A 86 1.37 16.84 9.94
N ASN A 87 1.71 15.66 10.49
CA ASN A 87 1.89 15.53 11.94
C ASN A 87 2.65 14.29 12.46
N SER A 88 3.51 13.62 11.68
CA SER A 88 4.25 12.47 12.25
C SER A 88 5.63 12.28 11.62
N ASN A 89 6.63 12.70 12.39
CA ASN A 89 7.97 12.13 12.45
C ASN A 89 8.68 11.93 11.10
N SER A 90 9.55 12.88 10.75
CA SER A 90 10.39 12.93 9.55
C SER A 90 11.27 11.68 9.28
N ASN A 91 11.26 10.68 10.16
CA ASN A 91 11.93 9.38 9.97
C ASN A 91 11.13 8.40 9.10
N THR A 92 9.79 8.44 9.08
CA THR A 92 9.01 7.43 8.33
C THR A 92 9.10 7.65 6.82
N ARG A 93 9.26 8.91 6.40
CA ARG A 93 9.44 9.28 4.99
C ARG A 93 10.77 8.79 4.44
N ASP A 94 11.83 8.84 5.24
CA ASP A 94 13.17 8.40 4.85
C ASP A 94 13.24 6.87 4.70
N ASP A 95 12.56 6.10 5.56
CA ASP A 95 12.45 4.63 5.45
C ASP A 95 11.54 4.18 4.29
N LEU A 96 10.47 4.93 4.01
CA LEU A 96 9.62 4.70 2.85
C LEU A 96 10.38 5.01 1.55
N ILE A 97 11.05 6.16 1.46
CA ILE A 97 11.73 6.65 0.25
C ILE A 97 13.09 5.96 0.01
N LYS A 98 13.83 5.55 1.05
CA LYS A 98 15.12 4.85 0.86
C LYS A 98 15.01 3.46 0.25
N ASN A 99 13.83 2.84 0.26
CA ASN A 99 13.59 1.58 -0.45
C ASN A 99 13.18 1.78 -1.93
N PHE A 100 13.05 3.03 -2.41
CA PHE A 100 12.71 3.35 -3.81
C PHE A 100 13.92 3.78 -4.68
N LEU A 101 15.15 3.78 -4.13
CA LEU A 101 16.40 4.12 -4.85
C LEU A 101 17.33 2.93 -5.00
#